data_AF-A0A0F4GAG7-F1
#
_entry.id   AF-A0A0F4GAG7-F1
#
_cell.length_a   1.000
_cell.length_b   1.000
_cell.length_c   1.000
_cell.angle_alpha   90.00
_cell.angle_beta   90.00
_cell.angle_gamma   90.00
#
_symmetry.space_group_name_H-M   'P 1'
#
loop_
_entity.id
_entity.type
_entity.pdbx_description
1 polymer ?
#
loop_
_entity_poly.entity_id
_entity_poly.type
_entity_poly.pdbx_seq_one_letter_code
_entity_poly.pdbx_strand_id
1 'polypeptide(L)'
;MIPVTATGTPDGGFVFTVNSVAPTAQHIAPSTSKLACHILRLPFEINSLVCEYLTPHVRVKVQKKSHAYHGEAYSIDVLNKNEWGDFFNYSITCTETYDKNAGAIKSAHKAHELAMIMDMEDHSGDPTLPLQVCPRCPRMSEGLIPFLNKFTRLEVSTAITMAKTKDTSTSDNPEDDVIVKRIKVLIDLTTSREDLAPHPADINNILSITNDILYDTTHANDAAAFREAQESIEHVIRNPLPIRNSYEVQTSIRLPYLTSVTGEGLFELGRLVSVHAEQETTLKLSHIHDKNDLVICPHEDSMRWLRLVAGSDDF
;
A
#
# COMPACT_ATOMS: atom_id res chain seq x y z
N MET A 1 20.69 -30.82 -27.04
CA MET A 1 19.24 -31.12 -27.01
C MET A 1 19.03 -32.05 -25.83
N ILE A 2 18.38 -31.60 -24.76
CA ILE A 2 18.19 -32.42 -23.55
C ILE A 2 16.93 -33.26 -23.77
N PRO A 3 17.01 -34.60 -23.74
CA PRO A 3 15.83 -35.43 -23.91
C PRO A 3 14.89 -35.27 -22.70
N VAL A 4 13.65 -34.88 -22.97
CA VAL A 4 12.58 -34.80 -21.99
C VAL A 4 11.57 -35.89 -22.31
N THR A 5 11.19 -36.66 -21.30
CA THR A 5 10.14 -37.69 -21.42
C THR A 5 8.93 -37.24 -20.63
N ALA A 6 7.76 -37.28 -21.27
CA ALA A 6 6.48 -36.96 -20.67
C ALA A 6 5.68 -38.24 -20.49
N THR A 7 5.18 -38.46 -19.27
CA THR A 7 4.31 -39.59 -18.94
C THR A 7 3.02 -39.06 -18.33
N GLY A 8 1.89 -39.48 -18.90
CA GLY A 8 0.56 -39.11 -18.41
C GLY A 8 0.21 -39.86 -17.12
N THR A 9 -0.47 -39.19 -16.21
CA THR A 9 -0.98 -39.77 -14.96
C THR A 9 -2.46 -40.13 -15.08
N PRO A 10 -2.97 -41.09 -14.28
CA PRO A 10 -4.33 -41.63 -14.44
C PRO A 10 -5.46 -40.62 -14.17
N ASP A 11 -5.15 -39.51 -13.51
CA ASP A 11 -6.00 -38.37 -13.19
C ASP A 11 -6.00 -37.26 -14.26
N GLY A 12 -5.34 -37.49 -15.39
CA GLY A 12 -5.31 -36.55 -16.52
C GLY A 12 -4.21 -35.50 -16.45
N GLY A 13 -3.29 -35.63 -15.50
CA GLY A 13 -2.07 -34.81 -15.41
C GLY A 13 -0.92 -35.35 -16.27
N PHE A 14 0.17 -34.58 -16.35
CA PHE A 14 1.42 -35.00 -16.99
C PHE A 14 2.60 -34.74 -16.06
N VAL A 15 3.48 -35.73 -15.93
CA VAL A 15 4.76 -35.60 -15.25
C VAL A 15 5.87 -35.60 -16.31
N PHE A 16 6.71 -34.56 -16.26
CA PHE A 16 7.87 -34.42 -17.14
C PHE A 16 9.14 -34.72 -16.37
N THR A 17 9.94 -35.65 -16.87
CA THR A 17 11.24 -35.97 -16.28
C THR A 17 12.34 -35.59 -17.26
N VAL A 18 13.28 -34.78 -16.79
CA VAL A 18 14.44 -34.34 -17.56
C VAL A 18 15.63 -35.21 -17.18
N ASN A 19 16.12 -36.01 -18.12
CA ASN A 19 17.27 -36.87 -17.85
C ASN A 19 18.55 -36.04 -17.73
N SER A 20 19.24 -36.19 -16.60
CA SER A 20 20.52 -35.52 -16.35
C SER A 20 21.59 -36.07 -17.30
N VAL A 21 22.30 -35.17 -17.99
CA VAL A 21 23.44 -35.51 -18.84
C VAL A 21 24.69 -35.11 -18.06
N ALA A 22 25.51 -36.09 -17.68
CA ALA A 22 26.81 -35.83 -17.06
C ALA A 22 27.74 -35.09 -18.05
N PRO A 23 28.50 -34.07 -17.61
CA PRO A 23 29.26 -33.25 -18.53
C PRO A 23 30.58 -33.94 -18.89
N THR A 24 30.74 -34.32 -20.16
CA THR A 24 32.06 -34.66 -20.71
C THR A 24 32.85 -33.36 -20.87
N ALA A 25 33.98 -33.26 -20.17
CA ALA A 25 34.87 -32.10 -20.24
C ALA A 25 35.29 -31.85 -21.70
N GLN A 26 34.95 -30.68 -22.24
CA GLN A 26 35.51 -30.20 -23.50
C GLN A 26 36.05 -28.78 -23.36
N HIS A 27 37.22 -28.67 -23.97
CA HIS A 27 38.16 -27.56 -24.06
C HIS A 27 37.53 -26.16 -24.19
N ILE A 28 38.15 -25.24 -23.45
CA ILE A 28 37.89 -23.80 -23.43
C ILE A 28 38.15 -23.21 -24.83
N ALA A 29 37.08 -22.71 -25.45
CA ALA A 29 37.13 -21.64 -26.44
C ALA A 29 36.31 -20.46 -25.89
N PRO A 30 36.68 -19.19 -26.15
CA PRO A 30 35.97 -18.05 -25.59
C PRO A 30 34.64 -17.88 -26.34
N SER A 31 33.61 -18.59 -25.90
CA SER A 31 32.27 -18.45 -26.44
C SER A 31 31.62 -17.19 -25.86
N THR A 32 31.63 -16.11 -26.64
CA THR A 32 30.60 -15.06 -26.56
C THR A 32 29.26 -15.61 -27.06
N SER A 33 28.79 -16.74 -26.51
CA SER A 33 27.42 -17.19 -26.73
C SER A 33 26.56 -16.49 -25.68
N LYS A 34 25.92 -15.39 -26.06
CA LYS A 34 24.72 -14.93 -25.35
C LYS A 34 23.78 -16.13 -25.29
N LEU A 35 23.69 -16.78 -24.13
CA LEU A 35 22.63 -17.75 -23.87
C LEU A 35 21.33 -17.05 -24.23
N ALA A 36 20.61 -17.59 -25.23
CA ALA A 36 19.33 -17.03 -25.63
C ALA A 36 18.44 -17.05 -24.38
N CYS A 37 18.00 -15.88 -23.92
CA CYS A 37 17.06 -15.80 -22.81
C CYS A 37 15.84 -16.65 -23.21
N HIS A 38 15.66 -17.79 -22.54
CA HIS A 38 14.66 -18.79 -22.92
C HIS A 38 13.24 -18.22 -22.86
N ILE A 39 13.04 -17.20 -22.03
CA ILE A 39 11.81 -16.40 -21.95
C ILE A 39 11.49 -15.70 -23.27
N LEU A 40 12.49 -15.30 -24.07
CA LEU A 40 12.29 -14.64 -25.36
C LEU A 40 11.82 -15.61 -26.46
N ARG A 41 11.94 -16.93 -26.21
CA ARG A 41 11.43 -17.97 -27.12
C ARG A 41 9.95 -18.32 -26.86
N LEU A 42 9.35 -17.76 -25.81
CA LEU A 42 7.93 -17.91 -25.57
C LEU A 42 7.13 -17.14 -26.64
N PRO A 43 5.95 -17.64 -27.04
CA PRO A 43 4.98 -16.88 -27.83
C PRO A 43 4.77 -15.48 -27.25
N PHE A 44 4.52 -14.50 -28.12
CA PHE A 44 4.43 -13.09 -27.76
C PHE A 44 3.44 -12.86 -26.60
N GLU A 45 2.28 -13.52 -26.66
CA GLU A 45 1.19 -13.42 -25.70
C GLU A 45 1.64 -13.90 -24.31
N ILE A 46 2.36 -15.02 -24.25
CA ILE A 46 2.88 -15.57 -22.99
C ILE A 46 3.98 -14.67 -22.43
N ASN A 47 4.83 -14.13 -23.30
CA ASN A 47 5.90 -13.25 -22.90
C ASN A 47 5.37 -11.95 -22.28
N SER A 48 4.36 -11.34 -22.89
CA SER A 48 3.68 -10.16 -22.32
C SER A 48 3.07 -10.45 -20.96
N LEU A 49 2.36 -11.57 -20.80
CA LEU A 49 1.78 -11.98 -19.50
C LEU A 49 2.86 -12.20 -18.42
N VAL A 50 3.99 -12.82 -18.79
CA VAL A 50 5.12 -13.00 -17.86
C VAL A 50 5.70 -11.65 -17.46
N CYS A 51 5.86 -10.70 -18.39
CA CYS A 51 6.38 -9.38 -18.09
C CYS A 51 5.43 -8.56 -17.20
N GLU A 52 4.11 -8.68 -17.41
CA GLU A 52 3.07 -8.09 -16.56
C GLU A 52 3.14 -8.69 -15.14
N TYR A 53 3.18 -10.02 -15.03
CA TYR A 53 3.29 -10.72 -13.75
C TYR A 53 4.57 -10.36 -12.97
N LEU A 54 5.68 -10.18 -13.70
CA LEU A 54 6.96 -9.82 -13.10
C LEU A 54 7.04 -8.35 -12.69
N THR A 55 6.12 -7.49 -13.14
CA THR A 55 6.14 -6.06 -12.79
C THR A 55 5.59 -5.90 -11.36
N PRO A 56 6.45 -5.55 -10.37
CA PRO A 56 5.99 -5.45 -9.01
C PRO A 56 5.14 -4.17 -8.82
N HIS A 57 4.25 -4.17 -7.84
CA HIS A 57 3.68 -2.92 -7.31
C HIS A 57 4.77 -2.15 -6.55
N VAL A 58 4.67 -0.82 -6.46
CA VAL A 58 5.60 -0.06 -5.61
C VAL A 58 5.01 0.09 -4.22
N ARG A 59 5.79 -0.27 -3.20
CA ARG A 59 5.42 -0.05 -1.80
C ARG A 59 6.17 1.16 -1.28
N VAL A 60 5.45 2.12 -0.72
CA VAL A 60 6.02 3.38 -0.25
C VAL A 60 5.68 3.63 1.21
N LYS A 61 6.66 4.19 1.92
CA LYS A 61 6.54 4.73 3.27
C LYS A 61 6.75 6.22 3.21
N VAL A 62 5.87 7.01 3.83
CA VAL A 62 5.93 8.47 3.75
C VAL A 62 5.99 9.07 5.15
N GLN A 63 7.00 9.90 5.38
CA GLN A 63 7.26 10.45 6.70
C GLN A 63 7.51 11.96 6.63
N LYS A 64 6.88 12.70 7.54
CA LYS A 64 7.20 14.09 7.81
C LYS A 64 8.49 14.18 8.63
N LYS A 65 9.40 15.04 8.20
CA LYS A 65 10.70 15.29 8.81
C LYS A 65 10.78 16.76 9.19
N SER A 66 11.17 17.04 10.43
CA SER A 66 11.47 18.40 10.86
C SER A 66 12.96 18.67 10.68
N HIS A 67 13.29 19.73 9.95
CA HIS A 67 14.66 20.24 9.83
C HIS A 67 14.81 21.48 10.71
N ALA A 68 15.76 21.44 11.65
CA ALA A 68 16.02 22.52 12.61
C ALA A 68 16.20 23.92 11.97
N TYR A 69 16.58 23.99 10.68
CA TYR A 69 16.86 25.25 9.97
C TYR A 69 16.02 25.49 8.71
N HIS A 70 15.21 24.52 8.26
CA HIS A 70 14.54 24.57 6.95
C HIS A 70 13.03 24.27 6.99
N GLY A 71 12.46 24.13 8.18
CA GLY A 71 11.04 23.83 8.34
C GLY A 71 10.74 22.36 8.11
N GLU A 72 9.52 22.08 7.66
CA GLU A 72 9.00 20.74 7.46
C GLU A 72 9.35 20.21 6.07
N ALA A 73 9.68 18.92 5.97
CA ALA A 73 9.95 18.24 4.71
C ALA A 73 9.30 16.85 4.70
N TYR A 74 9.03 16.30 3.52
CA TYR A 74 8.44 14.97 3.37
C TYR A 74 9.42 14.01 2.71
N SER A 75 9.60 12.84 3.31
CA SER A 75 10.43 11.75 2.80
C SER A 75 9.54 10.63 2.29
N ILE A 76 9.81 10.15 1.08
CA ILE A 76 9.19 8.95 0.54
C ILE A 76 10.29 7.88 0.43
N ASP A 77 10.09 6.76 1.09
CA ASP A 77 10.96 5.60 1.07
C ASP A 77 10.26 4.45 0.35
N VAL A 78 10.84 3.97 -0.75
CA VAL A 78 10.38 2.74 -1.40
C VAL A 78 10.82 1.56 -0.54
N LEU A 79 9.87 0.71 -0.14
CA LEU A 79 10.11 -0.41 0.77
C LEU A 79 10.62 -1.64 0.03
N ASN A 80 10.06 -1.94 -1.15
CA ASN A 80 10.45 -3.07 -1.97
C ASN A 80 11.51 -2.71 -3.03
N LYS A 81 12.53 -1.94 -2.64
CA LYS A 81 13.64 -1.54 -3.53
C LYS A 81 14.34 -2.73 -4.19
N ASN A 82 14.45 -3.84 -3.48
CA ASN A 82 15.13 -5.05 -3.97
C ASN A 82 14.33 -5.71 -5.10
N GLU A 83 13.01 -5.86 -4.96
CA GLU A 83 12.14 -6.41 -6.01
C GLU A 83 12.20 -5.57 -7.30
N TRP A 84 12.16 -4.25 -7.14
CA TRP A 84 12.35 -3.33 -8.27
C TRP A 84 13.75 -3.42 -8.86
N GLY A 85 14.79 -3.58 -8.03
CA GLY A 85 16.16 -3.82 -8.46
C GLY A 85 16.28 -5.08 -9.31
N ASP A 86 15.69 -6.18 -8.86
CA ASP A 86 15.66 -7.46 -9.58
C ASP A 86 14.90 -7.33 -10.90
N PHE A 87 13.75 -6.66 -10.90
CA PHE A 87 12.98 -6.37 -12.11
C PHE A 87 13.78 -5.52 -13.12
N PHE A 88 14.48 -4.47 -12.67
CA PHE A 88 15.32 -3.66 -13.55
C PHE A 88 16.53 -4.45 -14.06
N ASN A 89 17.18 -5.25 -13.22
CA ASN A 89 18.28 -6.12 -13.61
C ASN A 89 17.84 -7.14 -14.67
N TYR A 90 16.67 -7.75 -14.49
CA TYR A 90 16.05 -8.61 -15.49
C TYR A 90 15.76 -7.86 -16.79
N SER A 91 15.22 -6.64 -16.70
CA SER A 91 14.87 -5.81 -17.85
C SER A 91 16.09 -5.46 -18.72
N ILE A 92 17.25 -5.21 -18.13
CA ILE A 92 18.46 -4.82 -18.88
C ILE A 92 19.28 -6.00 -19.42
N THR A 93 18.83 -7.25 -19.20
CA THR A 93 19.55 -8.45 -19.67
C THR A 93 19.78 -8.45 -21.19
N CYS A 94 18.80 -7.96 -21.97
CA CYS A 94 18.96 -7.65 -23.38
C CYS A 94 17.92 -6.62 -23.85
N THR A 95 18.15 -6.01 -25.02
CA THR A 95 17.26 -4.99 -25.60
C THR A 95 15.84 -5.49 -25.81
N GLU A 96 15.66 -6.75 -26.24
CA GLU A 96 14.32 -7.29 -26.49
C GLU A 96 13.51 -7.47 -25.18
N THR A 97 14.15 -7.94 -24.10
CA THR A 97 13.52 -8.01 -22.77
C THR A 97 13.19 -6.61 -22.26
N TYR A 98 14.08 -5.64 -22.45
CA TYR A 98 13.85 -4.26 -22.08
C TYR A 98 12.61 -3.68 -22.78
N ASP A 99 12.51 -3.85 -24.09
CA ASP A 99 11.40 -3.33 -24.89
C ASP A 99 10.07 -4.00 -24.50
N LYS A 100 10.09 -5.31 -24.22
CA LYS A 100 8.92 -6.07 -23.76
C LYS A 100 8.46 -5.64 -22.37
N ASN A 101 9.37 -5.48 -21.41
CA ASN A 101 9.03 -4.99 -20.08
C ASN A 101 8.53 -3.54 -20.11
N ALA A 102 9.15 -2.68 -20.93
CA ALA A 102 8.66 -1.31 -21.14
C ALA A 102 7.27 -1.31 -21.79
N GLY A 103 7.01 -2.26 -22.70
CA GLY A 103 5.68 -2.50 -23.27
C GLY A 103 4.67 -2.95 -22.23
N ALA A 104 5.01 -3.93 -21.38
CA ALA A 104 4.16 -4.44 -20.31
C ALA A 104 3.80 -3.36 -19.29
N ILE A 105 4.77 -2.53 -18.86
CA ILE A 105 4.49 -1.38 -17.98
C ILE A 105 3.51 -0.40 -18.65
N LYS A 106 3.67 -0.12 -19.94
CA LYS A 106 2.73 0.75 -20.68
C LYS A 106 1.34 0.11 -20.81
N SER A 107 1.26 -1.19 -21.01
CA SER A 107 0.00 -1.94 -21.08
C SER A 107 -0.71 -1.94 -19.72
N ALA A 108 -0.01 -2.32 -18.65
CA ALA A 108 -0.51 -2.29 -17.28
C ALA A 108 -0.92 -0.88 -16.86
N HIS A 109 -0.18 0.16 -17.26
CA HIS A 109 -0.59 1.55 -17.09
C HIS A 109 -1.92 1.84 -17.78
N LYS A 110 -2.06 1.49 -19.07
CA LYS A 110 -3.32 1.68 -19.82
C LYS A 110 -4.49 0.87 -19.27
N ALA A 111 -4.22 -0.29 -18.70
CA ALA A 111 -5.21 -1.17 -18.06
C ALA A 111 -5.54 -0.77 -16.61
N HIS A 112 -4.84 0.24 -16.07
CA HIS A 112 -4.93 0.66 -14.66
C HIS A 112 -4.53 -0.44 -13.66
N GLU A 113 -3.57 -1.30 -14.00
CA GLU A 113 -3.13 -2.42 -13.17
C GLU A 113 -1.89 -2.10 -12.33
N LEU A 114 -1.24 -0.96 -12.55
CA LEU A 114 -0.09 -0.51 -11.76
C LEU A 114 -0.55 0.26 -10.51
N ALA A 115 -0.46 -0.42 -9.36
CA ALA A 115 -0.73 0.18 -8.06
C ALA A 115 0.54 0.62 -7.33
N MET A 116 0.47 1.80 -6.73
CA MET A 116 1.27 2.22 -5.60
C MET A 116 0.56 1.80 -4.33
N ILE A 117 1.29 1.25 -3.36
CA ILE A 117 0.76 0.78 -2.08
C ILE A 117 1.42 1.60 -0.98
N MET A 118 0.60 2.29 -0.20
CA MET A 118 1.02 2.97 1.03
C MET A 118 0.43 2.24 2.22
N ASP A 119 1.26 1.41 2.86
CA ASP A 119 0.85 0.64 4.02
C ASP A 119 1.17 1.41 5.31
N MET A 120 0.12 1.84 6.02
CA MET A 120 0.24 2.56 7.28
C MET A 120 0.58 1.62 8.45
N GLU A 121 0.53 0.31 8.25
CA GLU A 121 0.97 -0.68 9.26
C GLU A 121 2.47 -0.61 9.52
N ASP A 122 3.26 -0.25 8.49
CA ASP A 122 4.70 0.03 8.59
C ASP A 122 5.00 1.35 9.33
N HIS A 123 3.98 2.12 9.71
CA HIS A 123 4.06 3.40 10.41
C HIS A 123 3.51 3.27 11.84
N SER A 124 4.12 2.45 12.69
CA SER A 124 3.55 2.10 13.99
C SER A 124 3.58 3.16 15.10
N GLY A 125 3.99 4.39 14.81
CA GLY A 125 3.95 5.50 15.77
C GLY A 125 2.96 6.55 15.30
N ASP A 126 2.71 7.56 16.13
CA ASP A 126 1.86 8.70 15.76
C ASP A 126 2.35 9.35 14.44
N PRO A 127 1.57 9.26 13.35
CA PRO A 127 1.98 9.77 12.05
C PRO A 127 1.93 11.30 11.97
N THR A 128 1.37 11.99 12.98
CA THR A 128 1.39 13.45 13.06
C THR A 128 2.72 14.01 13.57
N LEU A 129 3.50 13.19 14.29
CA LEU A 129 4.76 13.62 14.87
C LEU A 129 5.88 13.61 13.83
N PRO A 130 6.55 14.76 13.58
CA PRO A 130 7.64 14.79 12.64
C PRO A 130 8.86 14.05 13.22
N LEU A 131 9.50 13.23 12.39
CA LEU A 131 10.79 12.66 12.75
C LEU A 131 11.84 13.76 12.82
N GLN A 132 12.59 13.82 13.92
CA GLN A 132 13.79 14.64 13.99
C GLN A 132 14.87 14.02 13.14
N VAL A 133 15.36 14.78 12.16
CA VAL A 133 16.37 14.27 11.22
C VAL A 133 17.68 15.02 11.35
N CYS A 134 18.77 14.25 11.32
CA CYS A 134 20.13 14.75 11.29
C CYS A 134 20.32 15.66 10.05
N PRO A 135 20.97 16.84 10.16
CA PRO A 135 21.13 17.81 9.07
C PRO A 135 21.87 17.30 7.82
N ARG A 136 22.31 16.04 7.79
CA ARG A 136 23.05 15.41 6.69
C ARG A 136 22.26 14.34 5.93
N CYS A 137 20.97 14.13 6.22
CA CYS A 137 20.22 13.11 5.50
C CYS A 137 20.03 13.51 4.02
N PRO A 138 20.27 12.58 3.08
CA PRO A 138 20.20 12.87 1.66
C PRO A 138 18.79 13.34 1.27
N ARG A 139 18.75 14.37 0.43
CA ARG A 139 17.52 14.84 -0.21
C ARG A 139 16.92 13.70 -1.04
N MET A 140 15.60 13.75 -1.25
CA MET A 140 14.91 12.89 -2.21
C MET A 140 15.71 12.76 -3.50
N SER A 141 15.92 11.54 -3.98
CA SER A 141 16.60 11.30 -5.24
C SER A 141 15.82 11.94 -6.39
N GLU A 142 16.50 12.70 -7.25
CA GLU A 142 15.90 13.48 -8.36
C GLU A 142 15.03 12.65 -9.33
N GLY A 143 15.09 11.31 -9.28
CA GLY A 143 14.28 10.40 -10.10
C GLY A 143 13.06 9.73 -9.45
N LEU A 144 12.82 9.90 -8.13
CA LEU A 144 11.78 9.13 -7.44
C LEU A 144 10.36 9.60 -7.80
N ILE A 145 10.09 10.91 -7.75
CA ILE A 145 8.77 11.45 -8.05
C ILE A 145 8.34 11.16 -9.50
N PRO A 146 9.19 11.34 -10.53
CA PRO A 146 8.85 10.92 -11.89
C PRO A 146 8.58 9.43 -12.03
N PHE A 147 9.21 8.57 -11.21
CA PHE A 147 8.92 7.15 -11.19
C PHE A 147 7.55 6.84 -10.55
N LEU A 148 7.24 7.45 -9.41
CA LEU A 148 5.97 7.29 -8.71
C LEU A 148 4.77 7.81 -9.52
N ASN A 149 4.97 8.84 -10.35
CA ASN A 149 3.95 9.34 -11.28
C ASN A 149 3.65 8.39 -12.46
N LYS A 150 4.31 7.22 -12.55
CA LYS A 150 3.96 6.18 -13.52
C LYS A 150 2.89 5.21 -13.01
N PHE A 151 2.47 5.33 -11.76
CA PHE A 151 1.42 4.47 -11.20
C PHE A 151 0.07 5.13 -11.42
N THR A 152 -0.93 4.32 -11.75
CA THR A 152 -2.28 4.79 -12.10
C THR A 152 -3.25 4.61 -10.95
N ARG A 153 -2.90 3.80 -9.96
CA ARG A 153 -3.69 3.60 -8.75
C ARG A 153 -2.84 3.79 -7.51
N LEU A 154 -3.48 4.24 -6.43
CA LEU A 154 -2.93 4.28 -5.09
C LEU A 154 -3.85 3.50 -4.16
N GLU A 155 -3.31 2.46 -3.54
CA GLU A 155 -3.93 1.76 -2.42
C GLU A 155 -3.32 2.28 -1.12
N VAL A 156 -4.16 2.65 -0.17
CA VAL A 156 -3.74 2.98 1.19
C VAL A 156 -4.40 2.03 2.17
N SER A 157 -3.62 1.36 2.99
CA SER A 157 -4.10 0.41 4.00
C SER A 157 -3.74 0.88 5.41
N THR A 158 -4.65 0.68 6.36
CA THR A 158 -4.37 0.85 7.80
C THR A 158 -5.26 -0.06 8.63
N ALA A 159 -4.80 -0.43 9.82
CA ALA A 159 -5.66 -1.04 10.83
C ALA A 159 -6.36 0.04 11.70
N ILE A 160 -7.60 -0.23 12.06
CA ILE A 160 -8.41 0.59 12.97
C ILE A 160 -8.99 -0.33 14.03
N THR A 161 -8.80 0.05 15.30
CA THR A 161 -9.41 -0.63 16.43
C THR A 161 -10.54 0.21 17.01
N MET A 162 -11.68 -0.43 17.23
CA MET A 162 -12.82 0.12 17.96
C MET A 162 -13.02 -0.73 19.21
N ALA A 163 -13.21 -0.11 20.37
CA ALA A 163 -13.33 -0.81 21.63
C ALA A 163 -14.33 -0.12 22.54
N LYS A 164 -14.95 -0.88 23.45
CA LYS A 164 -15.73 -0.29 24.53
C LYS A 164 -14.89 0.12 25.73
N THR A 165 -15.25 1.23 26.36
CA THR A 165 -14.48 1.89 27.43
C THR A 165 -14.50 1.10 28.76
N LYS A 166 -13.59 0.16 28.94
CA LYS A 166 -13.05 -0.20 30.26
C LYS A 166 -11.51 -0.16 30.18
N ASP A 167 -10.94 0.91 30.75
CA ASP A 167 -9.50 1.10 30.98
C ASP A 167 -8.56 0.47 29.93
N THR A 168 -8.52 1.11 28.76
CA THR A 168 -7.71 0.76 27.58
C THR A 168 -6.19 0.78 27.79
N SER A 169 -5.68 0.96 29.01
CA SER A 169 -4.23 1.01 29.24
C SER A 169 -3.57 -0.38 29.30
N THR A 170 -4.31 -1.45 29.63
CA THR A 170 -3.73 -2.80 29.80
C THR A 170 -4.74 -3.95 29.73
N SER A 171 -5.98 -3.71 29.29
CA SER A 171 -7.02 -4.73 29.30
C SER A 171 -6.81 -5.76 28.17
N ASP A 172 -5.96 -6.76 28.39
CA ASP A 172 -5.91 -8.03 27.63
C ASP A 172 -7.16 -8.89 27.92
N ASN A 173 -8.28 -8.26 28.29
CA ASN A 173 -9.41 -8.92 28.90
C ASN A 173 -10.40 -9.33 27.79
N PRO A 174 -10.62 -10.64 27.57
CA PRO A 174 -11.42 -11.16 26.46
C PRO A 174 -12.94 -10.86 26.56
N GLU A 175 -13.37 -10.11 27.58
CA GLU A 175 -14.76 -9.72 27.80
C GLU A 175 -15.10 -8.31 27.28
N ASP A 176 -14.11 -7.53 26.80
CA ASP A 176 -14.36 -6.22 26.23
C ASP A 176 -14.80 -6.35 24.76
N ASP A 177 -15.86 -5.62 24.37
CA ASP A 177 -16.31 -5.51 22.98
C ASP A 177 -15.23 -4.78 22.17
N VAL A 178 -14.54 -5.50 21.29
CA VAL A 178 -13.45 -4.98 20.47
C VAL A 178 -13.63 -5.47 19.04
N ILE A 179 -13.39 -4.58 18.08
CA ILE A 179 -13.20 -4.93 16.68
C ILE A 179 -11.88 -4.34 16.19
N VAL A 180 -11.05 -5.18 15.59
CA VAL A 180 -9.89 -4.75 14.79
C VAL A 180 -10.21 -4.98 13.32
N LYS A 181 -10.16 -3.93 12.50
CA LYS A 181 -10.38 -4.00 11.04
C LYS A 181 -9.18 -3.46 10.30
N ARG A 182 -8.94 -3.98 9.10
CA ARG A 182 -8.09 -3.35 8.10
C ARG A 182 -8.97 -2.60 7.12
N ILE A 183 -8.77 -1.29 7.00
CA ILE A 183 -9.38 -0.46 5.97
C ILE A 183 -8.41 -0.33 4.81
N LYS A 184 -8.90 -0.53 3.58
CA LYS A 184 -8.15 -0.25 2.36
C LYS A 184 -8.92 0.74 1.49
N VAL A 185 -8.24 1.78 1.05
CA VAL A 185 -8.77 2.84 0.19
C VAL A 185 -8.05 2.78 -1.14
N LEU A 186 -8.79 2.51 -2.22
CA LEU A 186 -8.24 2.49 -3.57
C LEU A 186 -8.61 3.77 -4.31
N ILE A 187 -7.61 4.46 -4.84
CA ILE A 187 -7.73 5.76 -5.47
C ILE A 187 -7.20 5.69 -6.91
N ASP A 188 -7.95 6.26 -7.84
CA ASP A 188 -7.50 6.51 -9.21
C ASP A 188 -6.62 7.75 -9.26
N LEU A 189 -5.41 7.60 -9.78
CA LEU A 189 -4.44 8.69 -9.97
C LEU A 189 -4.56 9.32 -11.38
N THR A 190 -5.32 8.70 -12.28
CA THR A 190 -5.36 9.09 -13.70
C THR A 190 -6.40 10.17 -14.00
N THR A 191 -7.35 10.39 -13.10
CA THR A 191 -8.51 11.27 -13.30
C THR A 191 -8.22 12.76 -13.16
N SER A 192 -6.98 13.16 -12.84
CA SER A 192 -6.70 14.58 -12.60
C SER A 192 -6.37 15.34 -13.90
N ARG A 193 -7.29 16.26 -14.25
CA ARG A 193 -7.10 17.28 -15.28
C ARG A 193 -5.97 18.23 -14.87
N GLU A 194 -4.97 18.34 -15.74
CA GLU A 194 -4.05 19.47 -15.77
C GLU A 194 -4.88 20.78 -15.70
N ASP A 195 -4.53 21.70 -14.80
CA ASP A 195 -4.98 23.10 -14.73
C ASP A 195 -6.24 23.52 -13.92
N LEU A 196 -6.85 22.70 -13.06
CA LEU A 196 -7.93 23.21 -12.18
C LEU A 196 -7.70 22.92 -10.70
N ALA A 197 -8.07 23.91 -9.87
CA ALA A 197 -8.11 23.77 -8.42
C ALA A 197 -8.97 22.54 -8.03
N PRO A 198 -8.59 21.81 -6.97
CA PRO A 198 -9.31 20.61 -6.53
C PRO A 198 -10.81 20.88 -6.44
N HIS A 199 -11.58 20.07 -7.15
CA HIS A 199 -13.02 20.21 -7.31
C HIS A 199 -13.72 19.17 -6.42
N PRO A 200 -14.92 19.42 -5.90
CA PRO A 200 -15.74 18.39 -5.24
C PRO A 200 -15.94 17.08 -6.05
N ALA A 201 -15.57 17.08 -7.34
CA ALA A 201 -15.59 15.91 -8.22
C ALA A 201 -14.44 14.92 -7.93
N ASP A 202 -13.47 15.29 -7.09
CA ASP A 202 -12.31 14.47 -6.73
C ASP A 202 -12.63 13.35 -5.73
N ILE A 203 -13.82 13.41 -5.10
CA ILE A 203 -14.42 12.28 -4.37
C ILE A 203 -14.64 11.08 -5.31
N ASN A 204 -14.88 11.33 -6.60
CA ASN A 204 -15.05 10.27 -7.60
C ASN A 204 -13.75 9.50 -7.90
N ASN A 205 -12.60 9.99 -7.43
CA ASN A 205 -11.32 9.30 -7.59
C ASN A 205 -11.16 8.16 -6.58
N ILE A 206 -11.94 8.14 -5.49
CA ILE A 206 -11.98 6.99 -4.58
C ILE A 206 -12.79 5.88 -5.26
N LEU A 207 -12.08 4.91 -5.86
CA LEU A 207 -12.67 3.77 -6.55
C LEU A 207 -13.37 2.82 -5.58
N SER A 208 -12.78 2.59 -4.41
CA SER A 208 -13.38 1.73 -3.39
C SER A 208 -12.81 2.00 -1.99
N ILE A 209 -13.62 1.67 -0.99
CA ILE A 209 -13.19 1.51 0.41
C ILE A 209 -13.63 0.12 0.81
N THR A 210 -12.69 -0.72 1.22
CA THR A 210 -12.94 -2.09 1.68
C THR A 210 -12.49 -2.25 3.12
N ASN A 211 -13.19 -3.10 3.87
CA ASN A 211 -12.89 -3.38 5.26
C ASN A 211 -12.78 -4.89 5.46
N ASP A 212 -11.62 -5.34 5.92
CA ASP A 212 -11.38 -6.72 6.31
C ASP A 212 -11.45 -6.80 7.85
N ILE A 213 -12.35 -7.63 8.39
CA ILE A 213 -12.41 -7.86 9.84
C ILE A 213 -11.26 -8.80 10.20
N LEU A 214 -10.37 -8.32 11.07
CA LEU A 214 -9.22 -9.10 11.56
C LEU A 214 -9.53 -9.77 12.89
N TYR A 215 -10.32 -9.10 13.74
CA TYR A 215 -10.73 -9.59 15.04
C TYR A 215 -12.04 -8.94 15.46
N ASP A 216 -12.95 -9.71 16.08
CA ASP A 216 -14.27 -9.23 16.48
C ASP A 216 -14.79 -10.04 17.69
N THR A 217 -14.96 -9.36 18.83
CA THR A 217 -15.56 -9.90 20.06
C THR A 217 -16.93 -9.29 20.35
N THR A 218 -17.53 -8.58 19.41
CA THR A 218 -18.71 -7.77 19.69
C THR A 218 -19.95 -8.58 20.02
N HIS A 219 -20.61 -8.18 21.10
CA HIS A 219 -21.93 -8.69 21.44
C HIS A 219 -22.99 -8.14 20.47
N ALA A 220 -24.01 -8.95 20.18
CA ALA A 220 -25.07 -8.62 19.22
C ALA A 220 -25.82 -7.31 19.55
N ASN A 221 -25.87 -6.93 20.83
CA ASN A 221 -26.52 -5.70 21.28
C ASN A 221 -25.78 -4.44 20.84
N ASP A 222 -24.50 -4.57 20.49
CA ASP A 222 -23.59 -3.45 20.24
C ASP A 222 -23.17 -3.32 18.78
N ALA A 223 -23.46 -4.35 17.98
CA ALA A 223 -23.20 -4.39 16.56
C ALA A 223 -23.70 -3.13 15.80
N ALA A 224 -24.82 -2.55 16.24
CA ALA A 224 -25.35 -1.34 15.63
C ALA A 224 -24.43 -0.11 15.84
N ALA A 225 -23.86 0.06 17.03
CA ALA A 225 -22.96 1.17 17.34
C ALA A 225 -21.62 1.04 16.62
N PHE A 226 -21.04 -0.17 16.57
CA PHE A 226 -19.83 -0.44 15.81
C PHE A 226 -20.03 -0.24 14.30
N ARG A 227 -21.20 -0.60 13.76
CA ARG A 227 -21.55 -0.33 12.36
C ARG A 227 -21.66 1.17 12.09
N GLU A 228 -22.30 1.93 12.96
CA GLU A 228 -22.40 3.39 12.83
C GLU A 228 -21.02 4.07 12.85
N ALA A 229 -20.12 3.62 13.73
CA ALA A 229 -18.74 4.10 13.77
C ALA A 229 -18.02 3.81 12.46
N GLN A 230 -18.14 2.59 11.92
CA GLN A 230 -17.57 2.24 10.62
C GLN A 230 -18.12 3.11 9.49
N GLU A 231 -19.45 3.25 9.38
CA GLU A 231 -20.07 4.09 8.36
C GLU A 231 -19.61 5.55 8.46
N SER A 232 -19.35 6.02 9.68
CA SER A 232 -18.82 7.36 9.93
C SER A 232 -17.37 7.51 9.48
N ILE A 233 -16.50 6.52 9.75
CA ILE A 233 -15.12 6.50 9.24
C ILE A 233 -15.11 6.56 7.72
N GLU A 234 -15.87 5.69 7.06
CA GLU A 234 -15.99 5.67 5.59
C GLU A 234 -16.52 7.00 5.05
N HIS A 235 -17.50 7.59 5.74
CA HIS A 235 -18.04 8.90 5.39
C HIS A 235 -16.98 10.00 5.47
N VAL A 236 -16.16 10.03 6.53
CA VAL A 236 -15.09 11.02 6.71
C VAL A 236 -14.01 10.85 5.64
N ILE A 237 -13.61 9.62 5.30
CA ILE A 237 -12.64 9.36 4.22
C ILE A 237 -13.17 9.87 2.88
N ARG A 238 -14.47 9.70 2.60
CA ARG A 238 -15.12 10.20 1.37
C ARG A 238 -15.34 11.71 1.37
N ASN A 239 -15.51 12.32 2.54
CA ASN A 239 -15.88 13.72 2.71
C ASN A 239 -14.99 14.39 3.77
N PRO A 240 -13.66 14.45 3.55
CA PRO A 240 -12.78 15.08 4.52
C PRO A 240 -13.12 16.56 4.61
N LEU A 241 -13.49 16.97 5.81
CA LEU A 241 -13.70 18.38 6.11
C LEU A 241 -12.34 19.07 6.25
N PRO A 242 -12.27 20.39 6.00
CA PRO A 242 -11.11 21.19 6.38
C PRO A 242 -10.86 21.04 7.88
N ILE A 243 -9.66 20.61 8.29
CA ILE A 243 -9.33 20.43 9.71
C ILE A 243 -9.42 21.81 10.38
N ARG A 244 -10.24 21.91 11.43
CA ARG A 244 -10.20 23.04 12.36
C ARG A 244 -9.33 22.67 13.55
N ASN A 245 -8.03 22.80 13.41
CA ASN A 245 -7.16 22.85 14.59
C ASN A 245 -7.16 24.26 15.17
N SER A 246 -7.38 24.39 16.48
CA SER A 246 -7.34 25.67 17.21
C SER A 246 -5.93 26.26 17.33
N TYR A 247 -4.90 25.47 17.03
CA TYR A 247 -3.48 25.84 17.13
C TYR A 247 -2.69 25.69 15.83
N GLU A 248 -3.32 25.24 14.75
CA GLU A 248 -2.68 25.12 13.44
C GLU A 248 -3.52 25.88 12.42
N VAL A 249 -2.85 26.66 11.56
CA VAL A 249 -3.47 27.32 10.41
C VAL A 249 -4.36 26.32 9.70
N GLN A 250 -5.62 26.69 9.40
CA GLN A 250 -6.59 25.89 8.66
C GLN A 250 -5.90 25.11 7.53
N THR A 251 -5.56 23.85 7.79
CA THR A 251 -5.16 22.91 6.77
C THR A 251 -6.46 22.44 6.17
N SER A 252 -6.92 23.20 5.17
CA SER A 252 -7.93 22.70 4.24
C SER A 252 -7.35 21.42 3.66
N ILE A 253 -7.81 20.26 4.16
CA ILE A 253 -7.53 18.98 3.52
C ILE A 253 -8.15 19.09 2.13
N ARG A 254 -7.36 19.42 1.12
CA ARG A 254 -7.84 19.55 -0.25
C ARG A 254 -7.65 18.21 -0.93
N LEU A 255 -8.70 17.38 -0.94
CA LEU A 255 -8.73 16.23 -1.85
C LEU A 255 -8.70 16.74 -3.31
N PRO A 256 -7.89 16.15 -4.22
CA PRO A 256 -6.95 15.07 -4.06
C PRO A 256 -5.52 15.62 -4.23
N TYR A 257 -4.65 15.32 -3.27
CA TYR A 257 -3.25 15.74 -3.29
C TYR A 257 -2.36 15.03 -4.33
N LEU A 258 -2.94 14.57 -5.44
CA LEU A 258 -2.30 13.63 -6.35
C LEU A 258 -2.21 14.15 -7.79
N THR A 259 -2.46 15.45 -8.01
CA THR A 259 -2.17 16.12 -9.28
C THR A 259 -0.64 16.28 -9.39
N SER A 260 -0.04 15.23 -9.94
CA SER A 260 1.26 14.66 -9.60
C SER A 260 1.37 14.21 -8.13
N VAL A 261 1.82 12.97 -7.92
CA VAL A 261 2.13 12.39 -6.62
C VAL A 261 3.23 13.23 -5.95
N THR A 262 2.94 13.75 -4.76
CA THR A 262 3.89 14.50 -3.93
C THR A 262 4.06 13.84 -2.56
N GLY A 263 5.21 14.07 -1.92
CA GLY A 263 5.44 13.56 -0.55
C GLY A 263 4.47 14.14 0.47
N GLU A 264 4.13 15.43 0.35
CA GLU A 264 3.11 16.06 1.18
C GLU A 264 1.74 15.41 0.98
N GLY A 265 1.36 15.18 -0.27
CA GLY A 265 0.07 14.61 -0.60
C GLY A 265 -0.14 13.19 -0.11
N LEU A 266 0.88 12.33 -0.29
CA LEU A 266 0.84 10.99 0.27
C LEU A 266 0.81 11.02 1.81
N PHE A 267 1.55 11.94 2.44
CA PHE A 267 1.54 12.08 3.89
C PHE A 267 0.16 12.48 4.43
N GLU A 268 -0.47 13.51 3.86
CA GLU A 268 -1.80 13.95 4.29
C GLU A 268 -2.88 12.88 4.03
N LEU A 269 -2.76 12.13 2.94
CA LEU A 269 -3.64 10.99 2.70
C LEU A 269 -3.45 9.88 3.75
N GLY A 270 -2.19 9.58 4.12
CA GLY A 270 -1.89 8.63 5.19
C GLY A 270 -2.49 9.08 6.51
N ARG A 271 -2.39 10.37 6.85
CA ARG A 271 -3.03 10.96 8.04
C ARG A 271 -4.54 10.92 8.00
N LEU A 272 -5.15 11.16 6.84
CA LEU A 272 -6.60 11.12 6.68
C LEU A 272 -7.15 9.75 7.12
N VAL A 273 -6.55 8.67 6.61
CA VAL A 273 -7.04 7.32 6.88
C VAL A 273 -6.65 6.79 8.26
N SER A 274 -5.51 7.23 8.82
CA SER A 274 -4.97 6.70 10.09
C SER A 274 -5.35 7.50 11.33
N VAL A 275 -5.59 8.81 11.21
CA VAL A 275 -5.78 9.70 12.37
C VAL A 275 -7.02 10.58 12.22
N HIS A 276 -7.22 11.26 11.09
CA HIS A 276 -8.33 12.21 10.99
C HIS A 276 -9.70 11.53 10.99
N ALA A 277 -9.81 10.39 10.31
CA ALA A 277 -11.06 9.62 10.31
C ALA A 277 -11.44 9.14 11.73
N GLU A 278 -10.45 8.77 12.55
CA GLU A 278 -10.62 8.44 13.97
C GLU A 278 -11.11 9.65 14.78
N GLN A 279 -10.42 10.78 14.68
CA GLN A 279 -10.71 12.00 15.46
C GLN A 279 -12.12 12.55 15.15
N GLU A 280 -12.45 12.71 13.88
CA GLU A 280 -13.76 13.23 13.46
C GLU A 280 -14.89 12.27 13.82
N THR A 281 -14.67 10.96 13.68
CA THR A 281 -15.68 9.97 14.06
C THR A 281 -15.88 9.94 15.58
N THR A 282 -14.81 10.00 16.36
CA THR A 282 -14.87 10.08 17.83
C THR A 282 -15.64 11.32 18.28
N LEU A 283 -15.37 12.47 17.69
CA LEU A 283 -16.14 13.70 17.93
C LEU A 283 -17.61 13.50 17.57
N LYS A 284 -17.94 12.95 16.41
CA LYS A 284 -19.33 12.72 16.00
C LYS A 284 -20.06 11.78 16.99
N LEU A 285 -19.43 10.68 17.38
CA LEU A 285 -20.01 9.71 18.30
C LEU A 285 -20.26 10.32 19.68
N SER A 286 -19.36 11.17 20.19
CA SER A 286 -19.52 11.84 21.49
C SER A 286 -20.68 12.84 21.52
N HIS A 287 -21.12 13.37 20.37
CA HIS A 287 -22.25 14.29 20.27
C HIS A 287 -23.61 13.58 20.14
N ILE A 288 -23.62 12.38 19.57
CA ILE A 288 -24.86 11.61 19.29
C ILE A 288 -25.20 10.71 20.47
N HIS A 289 -24.19 10.02 21.00
CA HIS A 289 -24.35 9.07 22.09
C HIS A 289 -23.92 9.77 23.38
N ASP A 290 -24.89 10.20 24.18
CA ASP A 290 -24.74 10.82 25.52
C ASP A 290 -24.06 9.87 26.56
N LYS A 291 -23.42 8.79 26.08
CA LYS A 291 -22.69 7.74 26.79
C LYS A 291 -21.44 7.37 25.99
N ASN A 292 -20.28 7.73 26.53
CA ASN A 292 -18.93 7.40 26.04
C ASN A 292 -18.60 5.91 26.18
N ASP A 293 -19.39 5.01 25.60
CA ASP A 293 -19.12 3.58 25.70
C ASP A 293 -18.25 3.08 24.55
N LEU A 294 -18.24 3.71 23.37
CA LEU A 294 -17.45 3.29 22.20
C LEU A 294 -16.32 4.28 21.91
N VAL A 295 -15.10 3.77 21.78
CA VAL A 295 -13.88 4.53 21.48
C VAL A 295 -13.22 3.96 20.24
N ILE A 296 -12.74 4.83 19.36
CA ILE A 296 -11.83 4.45 18.28
C ILE A 296 -10.42 4.68 18.81
N CYS A 297 -9.59 3.65 18.79
CA CYS A 297 -8.25 3.73 19.34
C CYS A 297 -7.34 4.57 18.44
N PRO A 298 -6.39 5.32 19.02
CA PRO A 298 -5.32 5.98 18.27
C PRO A 298 -4.59 5.03 17.33
N HIS A 299 -3.98 5.57 16.27
CA HIS A 299 -3.23 4.77 15.28
C HIS A 299 -2.17 3.86 15.92
N GLU A 300 -1.38 4.38 16.87
CA GLU A 300 -0.34 3.59 17.57
C GLU A 300 -0.93 2.38 18.30
N ASP A 301 -2.05 2.56 19.01
CA ASP A 301 -2.75 1.49 19.71
C ASP A 301 -3.40 0.51 18.74
N SER A 302 -3.94 1.00 17.62
CA SER A 302 -4.47 0.15 16.55
C SER A 302 -3.38 -0.74 15.94
N MET A 303 -2.16 -0.23 15.78
CA MET A 303 -1.02 -1.04 15.31
C MET A 303 -0.54 -2.03 16.37
N ARG A 304 -0.62 -1.68 17.67
CA ARG A 304 -0.35 -2.61 18.76
C ARG A 304 -1.35 -3.77 18.74
N TRP A 305 -2.64 -3.49 18.60
CA TRP A 305 -3.69 -4.50 18.45
C TRP A 305 -3.48 -5.39 17.23
N LEU A 306 -3.17 -4.80 16.07
CA LEU A 306 -2.85 -5.55 14.86
C LEU A 306 -1.73 -6.58 15.10
N ARG A 307 -0.67 -6.20 15.83
CA ARG A 307 0.43 -7.13 16.17
C ARG A 307 0.00 -8.24 17.11
N LEU A 308 -0.87 -7.93 18.09
CA LEU A 308 -1.40 -8.94 19.01
C LEU A 308 -2.26 -9.97 18.28
N VAL A 309 -3.13 -9.52 17.38
CA VAL A 309 -3.99 -10.39 16.58
C VAL A 309 -3.17 -11.18 15.55
N ALA A 310 -2.27 -10.53 14.81
CA ALA A 310 -1.43 -11.22 13.82
C ALA A 310 -0.43 -12.20 14.46
N GLY A 311 0.01 -11.95 15.70
CA GLY A 311 0.83 -12.88 16.47
C GLY A 311 0.05 -14.06 17.05
N SER A 312 -1.28 -14.06 16.95
CA SER A 312 -2.16 -15.13 17.47
C SER A 312 -2.53 -16.20 16.43
N ASP A 313 -2.19 -15.99 15.16
CA ASP A 313 -2.39 -16.96 14.06
C ASP A 313 -1.35 -18.13 14.05
N ASP A 314 -0.51 -18.24 15.09
CA ASP A 314 0.52 -19.28 15.27
C ASP A 314 0.15 -20.35 16.34
N PHE A 315 -1.14 -20.63 16.58
CA PHE A 315 -1.59 -21.72 17.48
C PHE A 315 -2.52 -22.76 16.82
#